data_AF-A0A924UII4-F1
#
_entry.id   AF-A0A924UII4-F1
#
_cell.length_a   1.000
_cell.length_b   1.000
_cell.length_c   1.000
_cell.angle_alpha   90.00
_cell.angle_beta   90.00
_cell.angle_gamma   90.00
#
_symmetry.space_group_name_H-M   'P 1'
#
loop_
_entity.id
_entity.type
_entity.pdbx_description
1 polymer ?
#
loop_
_entity_poly.entity_id
_entity_poly.type
_entity_poly.pdbx_seq_one_letter_code
_entity_poly.pdbx_strand_id
1 'polypeptide(L)'
;MKNLKSFFAICILLCTFNLRADVIEMPPSAHVRPPVELDFPLVDLPFNSTSYFPNLYSMQQSLSLSTDFYETAHSVLGGHYSSNNWYRIFYVAGFDLLTSAIPLSSSWMHEEWHRSVMSSRGIGSFNDVNTFPIGSPLIAVSHVDDIDLVNLKRDHPADQVRLSAAGMESQVAQNMLIEKHHFFNGLRSLDQIILLENNFSVTFYLATCASKDADKTTDEQNTQDGTDLRRRDFTGLDCTAWVYDLFRPKEPYAARGTHPSGVGADRYIRYSDLNSKEKDFLSLQAALSLLNFADPFLFRKDEFDGEFSGTHFKWNAKLNHYITSFGATVDANLFLKLNDEKYLVTWHNGMTDTRYLPGITLEWIETETLCHALFASTGFTIWQQPKDQMIEDKATTTLAAASAQLLYRLNERFATYLGIELKNEGWLAGNVYLDRNLSAQAGLKATVF
;
A
#
# COMPACT_ATOMS: atom_id res chain seq x y z
N MET A 1 19.10 0.02 -26.63
CA MET A 1 18.11 -0.98 -26.21
C MET A 1 18.27 -2.33 -26.93
N LYS A 2 19.43 -2.97 -26.79
CA LYS A 2 19.68 -4.35 -27.20
C LYS A 2 20.47 -4.97 -26.06
N ASN A 3 19.77 -5.65 -25.14
CA ASN A 3 20.25 -6.62 -24.13
C ASN A 3 19.26 -6.77 -22.96
N LEU A 4 17.97 -6.94 -23.26
CA LEU A 4 16.93 -7.28 -22.26
C LEU A 4 16.24 -8.62 -22.62
N LYS A 5 16.96 -9.52 -23.29
CA LYS A 5 16.45 -10.85 -23.72
C LYS A 5 17.09 -12.03 -23.00
N SER A 6 18.02 -11.80 -22.08
CA SER A 6 18.75 -12.88 -21.40
C SER A 6 18.40 -13.07 -19.93
N PHE A 7 17.43 -12.32 -19.38
CA PHE A 7 17.03 -12.44 -17.96
C PHE A 7 15.75 -13.25 -17.74
N PHE A 8 15.01 -13.59 -18.80
CA PHE A 8 13.71 -14.26 -18.70
C PHE A 8 13.75 -15.81 -18.77
N ALA A 9 14.93 -16.41 -18.90
CA ALA A 9 15.08 -17.85 -19.19
C ALA A 9 15.51 -18.71 -17.98
N ILE A 10 15.68 -18.14 -16.78
CA ILE A 10 16.20 -18.88 -15.61
C ILE A 10 15.12 -19.20 -14.56
N CYS A 11 13.93 -18.59 -14.62
CA CYS A 11 12.87 -18.82 -13.61
C CYS A 11 11.91 -19.99 -13.90
N ILE A 12 12.05 -20.74 -15.00
CA ILE A 12 11.08 -21.78 -15.40
C ILE A 12 11.57 -23.23 -15.14
N LEU A 13 12.78 -23.43 -14.59
CA LEU A 13 13.39 -24.78 -14.53
C LEU A 13 13.56 -25.42 -13.14
N LEU A 14 12.83 -24.95 -12.11
CA LEU A 14 12.91 -25.53 -10.75
C LEU A 14 11.63 -26.20 -10.23
N CYS A 15 10.65 -26.49 -11.09
CA CYS A 15 9.47 -27.28 -10.72
C CYS A 15 9.44 -28.62 -11.47
N THR A 16 10.34 -29.54 -11.13
CA THR A 16 10.12 -30.97 -11.41
C THR A 16 9.59 -31.67 -10.16
N PHE A 17 8.30 -31.98 -10.25
CA PHE A 17 7.48 -32.76 -9.34
C PHE A 17 8.17 -34.06 -8.88
N ASN A 18 8.17 -34.28 -7.57
CA ASN A 18 8.13 -35.63 -6.97
C ASN A 18 7.01 -35.64 -5.92
N LEU A 19 5.79 -35.98 -6.36
CA LEU A 19 4.67 -36.31 -5.49
C LEU A 19 4.85 -37.77 -5.04
N ARG A 20 5.29 -37.99 -3.79
CA ARG A 20 4.94 -39.20 -3.05
C ARG A 20 3.75 -38.87 -2.16
N ALA A 21 2.64 -39.55 -2.40
CA ALA A 21 1.46 -39.49 -1.55
C ALA A 21 1.67 -40.44 -0.36
N ASP A 22 1.98 -39.88 0.80
CA ASP A 22 1.79 -40.58 2.07
C ASP A 22 0.38 -40.27 2.59
N VAL A 23 -0.36 -41.35 2.85
CA VAL A 23 -1.71 -41.34 3.42
C VAL A 23 -1.59 -40.97 4.89
N ILE A 24 -2.07 -39.79 5.26
CA ILE A 24 -2.19 -39.38 6.66
C ILE A 24 -3.64 -39.61 7.09
N GLU A 25 -3.84 -40.55 8.00
CA GLU A 25 -5.08 -40.73 8.75
C GLU A 25 -5.39 -39.45 9.55
N MET A 26 -6.58 -38.88 9.36
CA MET A 26 -7.03 -37.71 10.13
C MET A 26 -7.69 -38.13 11.44
N PRO A 27 -7.30 -37.57 12.60
CA PRO A 27 -8.10 -37.67 13.81
C PRO A 27 -9.26 -36.65 13.77
N PRO A 28 -10.38 -36.94 14.45
CA PRO A 28 -11.52 -36.05 14.52
C PRO A 28 -11.25 -34.96 15.56
N SER A 29 -11.23 -33.68 15.18
CA SER A 29 -11.30 -32.59 16.15
C SER A 29 -12.02 -31.38 15.57
N ALA A 30 -12.80 -30.73 16.44
CA ALA A 30 -13.71 -29.64 16.11
C ALA A 30 -13.05 -28.57 15.23
N HIS A 31 -13.82 -28.02 14.29
CA HIS A 31 -13.42 -26.91 13.43
C HIS A 31 -13.14 -25.64 14.26
N VAL A 32 -12.00 -25.59 14.96
CA VAL A 32 -11.48 -24.36 15.54
C VAL A 32 -11.08 -23.47 14.37
N ARG A 33 -11.73 -22.32 14.24
CA ARG A 33 -11.37 -21.34 13.22
C ARG A 33 -9.99 -20.78 13.57
N PRO A 34 -9.14 -20.49 12.58
CA PRO A 34 -7.87 -19.84 12.88
C PRO A 34 -8.17 -18.46 13.48
N PRO A 35 -7.47 -18.07 14.54
CA PRO A 35 -7.70 -16.78 15.18
C PRO A 35 -7.36 -15.64 14.20
N VAL A 36 -8.18 -14.59 14.20
CA VAL A 36 -7.89 -13.32 13.53
C VAL A 36 -7.47 -12.33 14.60
N GLU A 37 -6.35 -11.64 14.40
CA GLU A 37 -5.90 -10.57 15.28
C GLU A 37 -6.33 -9.23 14.68
N LEU A 38 -7.28 -8.56 15.33
CA LEU A 38 -7.76 -7.24 14.94
C LEU A 38 -6.87 -6.17 15.57
N ASP A 39 -6.42 -5.19 14.80
CA ASP A 39 -5.64 -4.03 15.23
C ASP A 39 -6.49 -2.75 15.24
N PHE A 40 -6.69 -2.20 16.44
CA PHE A 40 -7.35 -0.92 16.67
C PHE A 40 -6.31 0.16 17.03
N PRO A 41 -5.73 0.85 16.03
CA PRO A 41 -4.81 1.96 16.26
C PRO A 41 -5.58 3.20 16.72
N LEU A 42 -5.59 3.41 18.04
CA LEU A 42 -6.38 4.48 18.68
C LEU A 42 -5.72 5.85 18.56
N VAL A 43 -4.38 5.87 18.56
CA VAL A 43 -3.58 7.09 18.55
C VAL A 43 -2.42 6.93 17.57
N ASP A 44 -2.22 7.94 16.74
CA ASP A 44 -1.09 8.16 15.85
C ASP A 44 -0.69 9.64 15.90
N LEU A 45 0.38 9.93 16.62
CA LEU A 45 0.93 11.26 16.78
C LEU A 45 2.13 11.44 15.84
N PRO A 46 2.34 12.64 15.26
CA PRO A 46 1.56 13.86 15.51
C PRO A 46 0.26 13.95 14.70
N PHE A 47 -0.03 12.99 13.83
CA PHE A 47 -1.11 13.09 12.84
C PHE A 47 -2.46 13.46 13.45
N ASN A 48 -2.93 12.71 14.46
CA ASN A 48 -4.22 12.98 15.11
C ASN A 48 -4.26 14.31 15.89
N SER A 49 -3.11 14.90 16.21
CA SER A 49 -3.04 16.19 16.93
C SER A 49 -3.01 17.39 16.00
N THR A 50 -2.63 17.19 14.74
CA THR A 50 -2.48 18.26 13.74
C THR A 50 -3.50 18.16 12.60
N SER A 51 -4.27 17.09 12.52
CA SER A 51 -5.23 16.88 11.44
C SER A 51 -6.45 17.80 11.56
N TYR A 52 -6.91 18.30 10.40
CA TYR A 52 -8.12 19.12 10.32
C TYR A 52 -9.34 18.22 10.44
N PHE A 53 -10.22 18.46 11.41
CA PHE A 53 -11.47 17.71 11.53
C PHE A 53 -12.33 17.89 10.26
N PRO A 54 -12.90 16.82 9.67
CA PRO A 54 -13.02 15.44 10.18
C PRO A 54 -11.96 14.46 9.62
N ASN A 55 -10.74 14.89 9.28
CA ASN A 55 -9.63 14.01 8.89
C ASN A 55 -9.10 13.30 10.13
N LEU A 56 -9.63 12.11 10.41
CA LEU A 56 -9.38 11.40 11.67
C LEU A 56 -8.32 10.30 11.56
N TYR A 57 -8.16 9.70 10.38
CA TYR A 57 -7.36 8.48 10.21
C TYR A 57 -6.06 8.78 9.49
N SER A 58 -4.95 8.35 10.08
CA SER A 58 -3.65 8.30 9.40
C SER A 58 -3.61 7.16 8.36
N MET A 59 -2.51 7.09 7.60
CA MET A 59 -2.22 5.95 6.72
C MET A 59 -2.21 4.64 7.50
N GLN A 60 -1.56 4.59 8.66
CA GLN A 60 -1.53 3.39 9.50
C GLN A 60 -2.92 3.04 10.04
N GLN A 61 -3.69 4.04 10.49
CA GLN A 61 -5.02 3.79 11.04
C GLN A 61 -5.99 3.23 10.00
N SER A 62 -6.03 3.84 8.81
CA SER A 62 -6.87 3.37 7.71
C SER A 62 -6.43 2.00 7.20
N LEU A 63 -5.12 1.73 7.16
CA LEU A 63 -4.54 0.44 6.78
C LEU A 63 -4.96 -0.70 7.70
N SER A 64 -4.80 -0.54 9.03
CA SER A 64 -5.20 -1.58 10.00
C SER A 64 -6.71 -1.80 9.94
N LEU A 65 -7.52 -0.73 9.97
CA LEU A 65 -8.98 -0.84 9.96
C LEU A 65 -9.53 -1.51 8.69
N SER A 66 -8.96 -1.22 7.52
CA SER A 66 -9.37 -1.86 6.27
C SER A 66 -8.92 -3.32 6.21
N THR A 67 -7.67 -3.61 6.61
CA THR A 67 -7.16 -4.98 6.67
C THR A 67 -8.00 -5.86 7.58
N ASP A 68 -8.29 -5.39 8.80
CA ASP A 68 -9.15 -6.08 9.77
C ASP A 68 -10.54 -6.39 9.22
N PHE A 69 -11.12 -5.44 8.47
CA PHE A 69 -12.43 -5.59 7.86
C PHE A 69 -12.48 -6.78 6.89
N TYR A 70 -11.49 -6.89 5.99
CA TYR A 70 -11.39 -7.99 5.05
C TYR A 70 -11.02 -9.31 5.74
N GLU A 71 -9.96 -9.35 6.55
CA GLU A 71 -9.50 -10.59 7.19
C GLU A 71 -10.57 -11.20 8.10
N THR A 72 -11.34 -10.36 8.81
CA THR A 72 -12.51 -10.79 9.59
C THR A 72 -13.57 -11.42 8.69
N ALA A 73 -13.97 -10.72 7.64
CA ALA A 73 -15.00 -11.19 6.73
C ALA A 73 -14.58 -12.49 6.02
N HIS A 74 -13.33 -12.58 5.57
CA HIS A 74 -12.77 -13.75 4.92
C HIS A 74 -12.65 -14.94 5.85
N SER A 75 -12.29 -14.71 7.11
CA SER A 75 -12.27 -15.77 8.12
C SER A 75 -13.67 -16.28 8.45
N VAL A 76 -14.68 -15.41 8.47
CA VAL A 76 -16.08 -15.78 8.70
C VAL A 76 -16.70 -16.51 7.51
N LEU A 77 -16.54 -15.98 6.30
CA LEU A 77 -17.16 -16.47 5.07
C LEU A 77 -16.37 -17.64 4.45
N GLY A 78 -15.04 -17.53 4.45
CA GLY A 78 -14.10 -18.52 3.94
C GLY A 78 -13.90 -19.71 4.88
N GLY A 79 -14.02 -19.48 6.20
CA GLY A 79 -13.76 -20.49 7.23
C GLY A 79 -12.36 -21.11 7.13
N HIS A 80 -12.16 -22.28 7.75
CA HIS A 80 -10.83 -22.91 7.78
C HIS A 80 -10.40 -23.44 6.40
N TYR A 81 -9.13 -23.17 6.06
CA TYR A 81 -8.44 -23.48 4.80
C TYR A 81 -8.54 -24.93 4.32
N SER A 82 -8.71 -25.87 5.25
CA SER A 82 -8.77 -27.32 4.96
C SER A 82 -10.11 -27.81 4.43
N SER A 83 -11.16 -26.98 4.43
CA SER A 83 -12.46 -27.40 3.91
C SER A 83 -12.52 -27.13 2.40
N ASN A 84 -12.66 -28.19 1.58
CA ASN A 84 -12.65 -28.14 0.11
C ASN A 84 -13.96 -27.60 -0.49
N ASN A 85 -14.45 -26.49 0.07
CA ASN A 85 -15.75 -25.89 -0.23
C ASN A 85 -15.58 -24.75 -1.24
N TRP A 86 -15.51 -25.09 -2.53
CA TRP A 86 -15.33 -24.12 -3.62
C TRP A 86 -16.34 -22.95 -3.59
N TYR A 87 -17.56 -23.17 -3.09
CA TYR A 87 -18.58 -22.13 -2.97
C TYR A 87 -18.21 -21.00 -2.01
N ARG A 88 -17.28 -21.22 -1.07
CA ARG A 88 -16.82 -20.18 -0.15
C ARG A 88 -15.97 -19.11 -0.84
N ILE A 89 -15.28 -19.49 -1.92
CA ILE A 89 -14.58 -18.53 -2.78
C ILE A 89 -15.59 -17.54 -3.38
N PHE A 90 -16.77 -18.03 -3.81
CA PHE A 90 -17.83 -17.16 -4.33
C PHE A 90 -18.44 -16.25 -3.26
N TYR A 91 -18.54 -16.69 -2.00
CA TYR A 91 -19.00 -15.82 -0.92
C TYR A 91 -18.00 -14.72 -0.59
N VAL A 92 -16.72 -15.06 -0.53
CA VAL A 92 -15.64 -14.08 -0.30
C VAL A 92 -15.55 -13.10 -1.46
N ALA A 93 -15.45 -13.58 -2.70
CA ALA A 93 -15.42 -12.70 -3.88
C ALA A 93 -16.70 -11.86 -4.04
N GLY A 94 -17.86 -12.41 -3.67
CA GLY A 94 -19.12 -11.67 -3.64
C GLY A 94 -19.13 -10.58 -2.56
N PHE A 95 -18.55 -10.85 -1.39
CA PHE A 95 -18.37 -9.84 -0.34
C PHE A 95 -17.48 -8.71 -0.84
N ASP A 96 -16.27 -9.02 -1.31
CA ASP A 96 -15.29 -8.03 -1.79
C ASP A 96 -15.89 -7.10 -2.86
N LEU A 97 -16.55 -7.69 -3.86
CA LEU A 97 -17.21 -6.93 -4.92
C LEU A 97 -18.28 -5.99 -4.38
N LEU A 98 -19.14 -6.48 -3.47
CA LEU A 98 -20.27 -5.71 -2.92
C LEU A 98 -19.83 -4.65 -1.91
N THR A 99 -18.67 -4.82 -1.27
CA THR A 99 -18.13 -3.89 -0.28
C THR A 99 -16.99 -3.02 -0.82
N SER A 100 -16.61 -3.15 -2.09
CA SER A 100 -15.51 -2.36 -2.68
C SER A 100 -15.65 -0.85 -2.48
N ALA A 101 -16.87 -0.29 -2.47
CA ALA A 101 -17.14 1.14 -2.36
C ALA A 101 -17.90 1.56 -1.09
N ILE A 102 -17.56 0.98 0.08
CA ILE A 102 -18.12 1.36 1.38
C ILE A 102 -17.00 1.76 2.37
N PRO A 103 -17.30 2.47 3.47
CA PRO A 103 -16.29 2.74 4.49
C PRO A 103 -15.60 1.46 4.97
N LEU A 104 -14.29 1.55 5.23
CA LEU A 104 -13.37 0.45 5.56
C LEU A 104 -12.97 -0.46 4.38
N SER A 105 -13.53 -0.29 3.20
CA SER A 105 -13.09 -1.03 2.01
C SER A 105 -11.67 -0.62 1.55
N SER A 106 -11.13 -1.37 0.58
CA SER A 106 -9.87 -1.03 -0.07
C SER A 106 -9.95 0.35 -0.76
N SER A 107 -11.06 0.68 -1.43
CA SER A 107 -11.26 2.04 -1.98
C SER A 107 -11.36 3.11 -0.90
N TRP A 108 -11.99 2.82 0.25
CA TRP A 108 -11.99 3.78 1.36
C TRP A 108 -10.57 4.07 1.85
N MET A 109 -9.75 3.02 2.03
CA MET A 109 -8.35 3.15 2.42
C MET A 109 -7.54 3.92 1.37
N HIS A 110 -7.75 3.63 0.08
CA HIS A 110 -7.13 4.35 -1.05
C HIS A 110 -7.33 5.87 -0.91
N GLU A 111 -8.59 6.30 -0.73
CA GLU A 111 -8.92 7.72 -0.58
C GLU A 111 -8.43 8.32 0.76
N GLU A 112 -8.44 7.57 1.86
CA GLU A 112 -7.88 8.05 3.15
C GLU A 112 -6.36 8.30 3.07
N TRP A 113 -5.63 7.60 2.21
CA TRP A 113 -4.19 7.82 2.05
C TRP A 113 -3.90 9.12 1.30
N HIS A 114 -4.68 9.46 0.27
CA HIS A 114 -4.66 10.78 -0.34
C HIS A 114 -4.97 11.88 0.70
N ARG A 115 -6.04 11.71 1.48
CA ARG A 115 -6.40 12.63 2.57
C ARG A 115 -5.32 12.76 3.63
N SER A 116 -4.60 11.68 3.92
CA SER A 116 -3.50 11.71 4.89
C SER A 116 -2.38 12.65 4.44
N VAL A 117 -1.98 12.59 3.17
CA VAL A 117 -0.96 13.50 2.61
C VAL A 117 -1.43 14.96 2.74
N MET A 118 -2.66 15.25 2.33
CA MET A 118 -3.26 16.60 2.47
C MET A 118 -3.33 17.06 3.94
N SER A 119 -3.79 16.19 4.84
CA SER A 119 -3.94 16.49 6.27
C SER A 119 -2.61 16.82 6.93
N SER A 120 -1.52 16.14 6.53
CA SER A 120 -0.17 16.42 7.04
C SER A 120 0.32 17.84 6.70
N ARG A 121 -0.26 18.46 5.66
CA ARG A 121 0.00 19.84 5.23
C ARG A 121 -1.13 20.80 5.61
N GLY A 122 -2.07 20.35 6.42
CA GLY A 122 -3.17 21.17 6.93
C GLY A 122 -4.25 21.48 5.89
N ILE A 123 -4.42 20.62 4.90
CA ILE A 123 -5.42 20.76 3.84
C ILE A 123 -6.64 19.91 4.18
N GLY A 124 -7.80 20.57 4.27
CA GLY A 124 -9.08 19.92 4.48
C GLY A 124 -9.54 19.16 3.23
N SER A 125 -10.17 18.01 3.42
CA SER A 125 -10.65 17.17 2.32
C SER A 125 -11.71 16.20 2.82
N PHE A 126 -12.47 15.61 1.89
CA PHE A 126 -13.52 14.65 2.19
C PHE A 126 -13.39 13.42 1.30
N ASN A 127 -13.46 12.23 1.90
CA ASN A 127 -13.44 10.96 1.16
C ASN A 127 -14.88 10.60 0.78
N ASP A 128 -15.19 10.64 -0.51
CA ASP A 128 -16.54 10.41 -1.01
C ASP A 128 -17.02 8.96 -0.84
N VAL A 129 -16.14 8.00 -0.51
CA VAL A 129 -16.57 6.64 -0.12
C VAL A 129 -17.50 6.68 1.10
N ASN A 130 -17.37 7.70 1.96
CA ASN A 130 -18.27 7.91 3.10
C ASN A 130 -19.71 8.27 2.70
N THR A 131 -19.99 8.50 1.42
CA THR A 131 -21.34 8.70 0.87
C THR A 131 -21.97 7.42 0.32
N PHE A 132 -21.27 6.28 0.43
CA PHE A 132 -21.67 4.99 -0.16
C PHE A 132 -21.91 5.10 -1.69
N PRO A 133 -20.90 5.46 -2.48
CA PRO A 133 -21.01 5.66 -3.93
C PRO A 133 -21.06 4.31 -4.68
N ILE A 134 -21.98 3.43 -4.30
CA ILE A 134 -22.11 2.08 -4.83
C ILE A 134 -22.40 2.14 -6.33
N GLY A 135 -21.53 1.53 -7.13
CA GLY A 135 -21.63 1.49 -8.60
C GLY A 135 -21.06 2.72 -9.31
N SER A 136 -20.48 3.68 -8.57
CA SER A 136 -19.71 4.76 -9.19
C SER A 136 -18.40 4.22 -9.78
N PRO A 137 -18.06 4.56 -11.03
CA PRO A 137 -16.85 4.07 -11.67
C PRO A 137 -15.57 4.67 -11.10
N LEU A 138 -15.67 5.87 -10.51
CA LEU A 138 -14.59 6.61 -9.87
C LEU A 138 -15.13 7.29 -8.63
N ILE A 139 -14.27 7.43 -7.62
CA ILE A 139 -14.61 8.01 -6.32
C ILE A 139 -13.62 9.15 -6.08
N ALA A 140 -14.10 10.25 -5.53
CA ALA A 140 -13.31 11.46 -5.36
C ALA A 140 -12.82 11.64 -3.92
N VAL A 141 -11.66 12.27 -3.77
CA VAL A 141 -11.34 13.08 -2.60
C VAL A 141 -11.71 14.53 -2.90
N SER A 142 -12.84 14.93 -2.36
CA SER A 142 -13.53 16.18 -2.66
C SER A 142 -13.32 17.24 -1.56
N HIS A 143 -14.00 18.38 -1.68
CA HIS A 143 -13.95 19.50 -0.73
C HIS A 143 -12.55 20.12 -0.54
N VAL A 144 -11.70 20.04 -1.56
CA VAL A 144 -10.37 20.66 -1.59
C VAL A 144 -10.46 22.01 -2.29
N ASP A 145 -9.88 23.06 -1.70
CA ASP A 145 -9.82 24.37 -2.34
C ASP A 145 -8.65 24.44 -3.33
N ASP A 146 -8.86 25.10 -4.47
CA ASP A 146 -7.81 25.24 -5.50
C ASP A 146 -6.56 25.95 -4.97
N ILE A 147 -6.73 26.90 -4.03
CA ILE A 147 -5.60 27.63 -3.44
C ILE A 147 -4.72 26.71 -2.59
N ASP A 148 -5.29 25.67 -1.96
CA ASP A 148 -4.54 24.71 -1.17
C ASP A 148 -3.66 23.84 -2.07
N LEU A 149 -4.18 23.40 -3.22
CA LEU A 149 -3.41 22.66 -4.22
C LEU A 149 -2.31 23.53 -4.85
N VAL A 150 -2.61 24.81 -5.11
CA VAL A 150 -1.61 25.79 -5.59
C VAL A 150 -0.48 25.97 -4.57
N ASN A 151 -0.82 26.12 -3.28
CA ASN A 151 0.16 26.26 -2.21
C ASN A 151 0.95 24.97 -2.01
N LEU A 152 0.30 23.80 -2.01
CA LEU A 152 0.95 22.49 -1.88
C LEU A 152 1.99 22.29 -2.99
N LYS A 153 1.62 22.52 -4.26
CA LYS A 153 2.57 22.38 -5.37
C LYS A 153 3.73 23.39 -5.28
N ARG A 154 3.47 24.62 -4.84
CA ARG A 154 4.50 25.66 -4.72
C ARG A 154 5.49 25.37 -3.58
N ASP A 155 4.97 25.03 -2.41
CA ASP A 155 5.72 24.99 -1.16
C ASP A 155 6.24 23.58 -0.84
N HIS A 156 5.52 22.55 -1.29
CA HIS A 156 5.82 21.12 -1.06
C HIS A 156 5.63 20.26 -2.34
N PRO A 157 6.33 20.55 -3.44
CA PRO A 157 6.12 19.87 -4.72
C PRO A 157 6.31 18.34 -4.67
N ALA A 158 7.16 17.82 -3.77
CA ALA A 158 7.33 16.37 -3.62
C ALA A 158 6.09 15.71 -2.96
N ASP A 159 5.42 16.42 -2.04
CA ASP A 159 4.15 15.96 -1.47
C ASP A 159 3.01 16.08 -2.48
N GLN A 160 3.05 17.06 -3.39
CA GLN A 160 2.09 17.11 -4.50
C GLN A 160 2.20 15.87 -5.39
N VAL A 161 3.42 15.40 -5.67
CA VAL A 161 3.63 14.13 -6.42
C VAL A 161 3.19 12.94 -5.58
N ARG A 162 3.58 12.89 -4.31
CA ARG A 162 3.18 11.80 -3.40
C ARG A 162 1.67 11.70 -3.25
N LEU A 163 0.99 12.85 -3.18
CA LEU A 163 -0.45 12.94 -3.04
C LEU A 163 -1.12 12.07 -4.09
N SER A 164 -0.77 12.18 -5.37
CA SER A 164 -1.34 11.33 -6.43
C SER A 164 -0.88 9.86 -6.39
N ALA A 165 0.22 9.53 -5.71
CA ALA A 165 0.68 8.14 -5.58
C ALA A 165 0.03 7.39 -4.40
N ALA A 166 -0.46 8.11 -3.39
CA ALA A 166 -0.77 7.57 -2.06
C ALA A 166 -1.86 6.49 -2.06
N GLY A 167 -2.89 6.59 -2.90
CA GLY A 167 -3.94 5.58 -2.97
C GLY A 167 -3.43 4.21 -3.44
N MET A 168 -2.65 4.17 -4.53
CA MET A 168 -2.01 2.93 -4.97
C MET A 168 -0.96 2.42 -3.97
N GLU A 169 -0.25 3.33 -3.29
CA GLU A 169 0.66 2.99 -2.17
C GLU A 169 -0.06 2.18 -1.10
N SER A 170 -1.30 2.56 -0.77
CA SER A 170 -2.13 1.92 0.25
C SER A 170 -2.46 0.46 -0.06
N GLN A 171 -2.78 0.16 -1.31
CA GLN A 171 -3.21 -1.17 -1.74
C GLN A 171 -2.05 -2.16 -1.72
N VAL A 172 -0.86 -1.72 -2.13
CA VAL A 172 0.36 -2.54 -2.05
C VAL A 172 0.78 -2.73 -0.58
N ALA A 173 0.60 -1.71 0.28
CA ALA A 173 0.85 -1.82 1.71
C ALA A 173 -0.13 -2.77 2.42
N GLN A 174 -1.42 -2.77 2.05
CA GLN A 174 -2.41 -3.71 2.57
C GLN A 174 -2.05 -5.16 2.21
N ASN A 175 -1.62 -5.41 0.98
CA ASN A 175 -1.15 -6.74 0.59
C ASN A 175 0.01 -7.20 1.48
N MET A 176 1.03 -6.34 1.66
CA MET A 176 2.16 -6.63 2.55
C MET A 176 1.72 -6.93 3.99
N LEU A 177 0.75 -6.20 4.54
CA LEU A 177 0.26 -6.42 5.91
C LEU A 177 -0.46 -7.78 6.04
N ILE A 178 -1.39 -8.09 5.13
CA ILE A 178 -2.09 -9.38 5.09
C ILE A 178 -1.08 -10.53 4.99
N GLU A 179 -0.07 -10.39 4.13
CA GLU A 179 0.97 -11.42 3.95
C GLU A 179 1.82 -11.60 5.20
N LYS A 180 2.12 -10.52 5.92
CA LYS A 180 2.76 -10.59 7.25
C LYS A 180 1.88 -11.38 8.23
N HIS A 181 0.57 -11.19 8.24
CA HIS A 181 -0.34 -11.96 9.10
C HIS A 181 -0.36 -13.45 8.72
N HIS A 182 -0.45 -13.77 7.42
CA HIS A 182 -0.39 -15.14 6.91
C HIS A 182 0.94 -15.84 7.23
N PHE A 183 2.05 -15.14 7.01
CA PHE A 183 3.38 -15.69 7.24
C PHE A 183 3.71 -15.75 8.71
N PHE A 184 3.75 -14.62 9.42
CA PHE A 184 4.27 -14.53 10.78
C PHE A 184 3.30 -15.01 11.86
N ASN A 185 2.01 -14.73 11.70
CA ASN A 185 0.98 -15.03 12.70
C ASN A 185 0.21 -16.32 12.37
N GLY A 186 0.42 -16.88 11.18
CA GLY A 186 -0.20 -18.13 10.78
C GLY A 186 -1.70 -17.99 10.53
N LEU A 187 -2.15 -16.80 10.13
CA LEU A 187 -3.51 -16.61 9.65
C LEU A 187 -3.78 -17.52 8.44
N ARG A 188 -4.96 -18.14 8.39
CA ARG A 188 -5.35 -19.11 7.35
C ARG A 188 -6.76 -18.82 6.83
N SER A 189 -6.95 -17.65 6.24
CA SER A 189 -8.18 -17.19 5.58
C SER A 189 -8.02 -17.14 4.04
N LEU A 190 -9.11 -16.74 3.34
CA LEU A 190 -9.19 -16.70 1.88
C LEU A 190 -8.82 -15.32 1.30
N ASP A 191 -7.82 -14.66 1.88
CA ASP A 191 -7.43 -13.28 1.50
C ASP A 191 -6.78 -13.17 0.13
N GLN A 192 -6.52 -14.28 -0.57
CA GLN A 192 -5.98 -14.23 -1.94
C GLN A 192 -6.89 -13.45 -2.89
N ILE A 193 -8.19 -13.34 -2.61
CA ILE A 193 -9.12 -12.56 -3.42
C ILE A 193 -8.82 -11.06 -3.30
N ILE A 194 -8.74 -10.50 -2.08
CA ILE A 194 -8.37 -9.10 -1.88
C ILE A 194 -6.92 -8.81 -2.32
N LEU A 195 -5.98 -9.75 -2.13
CA LEU A 195 -4.62 -9.60 -2.64
C LEU A 195 -4.60 -9.43 -4.17
N LEU A 196 -5.36 -10.27 -4.88
CA LEU A 196 -5.54 -10.18 -6.33
C LEU A 196 -6.25 -8.89 -6.72
N GLU A 197 -7.33 -8.52 -6.03
CA GLU A 197 -8.08 -7.29 -6.29
C GLU A 197 -7.18 -6.06 -6.21
N ASN A 198 -6.42 -5.90 -5.13
CA ASN A 198 -5.47 -4.80 -4.96
C ASN A 198 -4.42 -4.78 -6.08
N ASN A 199 -3.81 -5.91 -6.41
CA ASN A 199 -2.81 -5.99 -7.49
C ASN A 199 -3.40 -5.69 -8.86
N PHE A 200 -4.62 -6.15 -9.14
CA PHE A 200 -5.35 -5.84 -10.37
C PHE A 200 -5.75 -4.37 -10.41
N SER A 201 -6.22 -3.81 -9.30
CA SER A 201 -6.63 -2.40 -9.19
C SER A 201 -5.46 -1.50 -9.55
N VAL A 202 -4.32 -1.63 -8.87
CA VAL A 202 -3.09 -0.85 -9.15
C VAL A 202 -2.64 -1.03 -10.60
N THR A 203 -2.53 -2.28 -11.07
CA THR A 203 -1.96 -2.57 -12.41
C THR A 203 -2.88 -2.11 -13.54
N PHE A 204 -4.16 -2.40 -13.44
CA PHE A 204 -5.13 -2.01 -14.46
C PHE A 204 -5.34 -0.49 -14.47
N TYR A 205 -5.31 0.15 -13.31
CA TYR A 205 -5.43 1.60 -13.22
C TYR A 205 -4.22 2.31 -13.86
N LEU A 206 -3.00 1.89 -13.56
CA LEU A 206 -1.79 2.37 -14.24
C LEU A 206 -1.83 2.13 -15.76
N ALA A 207 -2.28 0.95 -16.19
CA ALA A 207 -2.41 0.64 -17.61
C ALA A 207 -3.46 1.52 -18.32
N THR A 208 -4.57 1.84 -17.63
CA THR A 208 -5.61 2.75 -18.12
C THR A 208 -5.09 4.19 -18.22
N CYS A 209 -4.35 4.66 -17.22
CA CYS A 209 -3.66 5.95 -17.26
C CYS A 209 -2.60 6.04 -18.38
N ALA A 210 -1.91 4.93 -18.67
CA ALA A 210 -0.93 4.84 -19.76
C ALA A 210 -1.58 4.72 -21.16
N SER A 211 -2.91 4.79 -21.24
CA SER A 211 -3.72 4.62 -22.44
C SER A 211 -4.44 5.92 -22.79
N LYS A 212 -4.92 6.02 -24.05
CA LYS A 212 -5.80 7.11 -24.48
C LYS A 212 -7.18 7.08 -23.80
N ASP A 213 -7.56 5.97 -23.18
CA ASP A 213 -8.80 5.86 -22.41
C ASP A 213 -8.82 6.82 -21.21
N ALA A 214 -7.64 7.23 -20.72
CA ALA A 214 -7.50 8.24 -19.68
C ALA A 214 -8.09 9.60 -20.09
N ASP A 215 -7.94 10.01 -21.36
CA ASP A 215 -8.49 11.28 -21.86
C ASP A 215 -10.01 11.27 -21.77
N LYS A 216 -10.62 10.19 -22.27
CA LYS A 216 -12.08 10.00 -22.24
C LYS A 216 -12.60 10.03 -20.80
N THR A 217 -11.93 9.31 -19.91
CA THR A 217 -12.30 9.25 -18.49
C THR A 217 -12.19 10.62 -17.82
N THR A 218 -11.12 11.36 -18.10
CA THR A 218 -10.91 12.73 -17.62
C THR A 218 -11.99 13.68 -18.11
N ASP A 219 -12.37 13.59 -19.38
CA ASP A 219 -13.43 14.43 -19.96
C ASP A 219 -14.81 14.11 -19.36
N GLU A 220 -15.08 12.83 -19.09
CA GLU A 220 -16.29 12.40 -18.38
C GLU A 220 -16.35 12.95 -16.95
N GLN A 221 -15.25 12.88 -16.18
CA GLN A 221 -15.17 13.46 -14.84
C GLN A 221 -15.35 14.99 -14.85
N ASN A 222 -14.60 15.69 -15.69
CA ASN A 222 -14.73 17.16 -15.85
C ASN A 222 -16.18 17.58 -16.18
N THR A 223 -16.88 16.77 -17.00
CA THR A 223 -18.28 17.01 -17.34
C THR A 223 -19.21 16.77 -16.14
N GLN A 224 -18.98 15.71 -15.36
CA GLN A 224 -19.78 15.36 -14.20
C GLN A 224 -19.65 16.37 -13.06
N ASP A 225 -18.44 16.88 -12.81
CA ASP A 225 -18.19 17.87 -11.77
C ASP A 225 -18.78 19.24 -12.11
N GLY A 226 -18.74 19.61 -13.40
CA GLY A 226 -19.24 20.88 -13.88
C GLY A 226 -18.63 22.07 -13.11
N THR A 227 -19.48 22.93 -12.56
CA THR A 227 -19.09 24.15 -11.85
C THR A 227 -18.98 23.97 -10.33
N ASP A 228 -19.24 22.77 -9.78
CA ASP A 228 -19.23 22.54 -8.33
C ASP A 228 -17.83 22.14 -7.83
N LEU A 229 -17.08 23.11 -7.32
CA LEU A 229 -15.74 22.90 -6.77
C LEU A 229 -15.72 21.94 -5.57
N ARG A 230 -16.82 21.83 -4.81
CA ARG A 230 -16.84 20.99 -3.61
C ARG A 230 -16.93 19.52 -3.93
N ARG A 231 -17.49 19.17 -5.09
CA ARG A 231 -17.60 17.78 -5.56
C ARG A 231 -16.43 17.34 -6.43
N ARG A 232 -15.70 18.30 -6.99
CA ARG A 232 -14.53 18.04 -7.83
C ARG A 232 -13.46 17.32 -7.03
N ASP A 233 -12.95 16.25 -7.62
CA ASP A 233 -11.80 15.53 -7.10
C ASP A 233 -10.56 16.44 -7.04
N PHE A 234 -9.58 16.11 -6.21
CA PHE A 234 -8.35 16.87 -6.10
C PHE A 234 -7.45 16.74 -7.35
N THR A 235 -7.54 15.64 -8.12
CA THR A 235 -6.59 15.35 -9.19
C THR A 235 -7.13 14.59 -10.42
N GLY A 236 -8.30 13.98 -10.33
CA GLY A 236 -8.87 13.12 -11.36
C GLY A 236 -8.17 11.77 -11.35
N LEU A 237 -7.62 11.37 -12.51
CA LEU A 237 -6.80 10.17 -12.57
C LEU A 237 -5.44 10.39 -11.90
N ASP A 238 -5.25 9.71 -10.77
CA ASP A 238 -4.03 9.73 -9.96
C ASP A 238 -2.76 9.60 -10.79
N CYS A 239 -2.69 8.59 -11.66
CA CYS A 239 -1.47 8.22 -12.34
C CYS A 239 -1.03 9.18 -13.46
N THR A 240 -1.97 9.86 -14.14
CA THR A 240 -1.60 10.89 -15.12
C THR A 240 -1.14 12.17 -14.43
N ALA A 241 -1.79 12.55 -13.34
CA ALA A 241 -1.38 13.69 -12.52
C ALA A 241 -0.03 13.45 -11.82
N TRP A 242 0.18 12.23 -11.28
CA TRP A 242 1.43 11.81 -10.66
C TRP A 242 2.61 12.00 -11.62
N VAL A 243 2.54 11.44 -12.84
CA VAL A 243 3.65 11.54 -13.79
C VAL A 243 3.83 12.99 -14.29
N TYR A 244 2.75 13.75 -14.44
CA TYR A 244 2.82 15.16 -14.82
C TYR A 244 3.59 15.99 -13.80
N ASP A 245 3.20 15.91 -12.52
CA ASP A 245 3.85 16.68 -11.46
C ASP A 245 5.26 16.18 -11.18
N LEU A 246 5.51 14.87 -11.32
CA LEU A 246 6.83 14.26 -11.16
C LEU A 246 7.86 14.86 -12.14
N PHE A 247 7.47 15.05 -13.41
CA PHE A 247 8.35 15.62 -14.45
C PHE A 247 8.26 17.15 -14.57
N ARG A 248 7.29 17.79 -13.89
CA ARG A 248 7.08 19.24 -13.90
C ARG A 248 6.95 19.82 -12.48
N PRO A 249 7.90 19.53 -11.56
CA PRO A 249 7.77 19.90 -10.15
C PRO A 249 7.80 21.42 -9.93
N LYS A 250 8.46 22.17 -10.82
CA LYS A 250 8.60 23.63 -10.75
C LYS A 250 7.54 24.40 -11.53
N GLU A 251 6.71 23.71 -12.30
CA GLU A 251 5.66 24.37 -13.06
C GLU A 251 4.55 24.86 -12.11
N PRO A 252 4.17 26.14 -12.13
CA PRO A 252 3.09 26.63 -11.26
C PRO A 252 1.78 25.88 -11.51
N TYR A 253 1.04 25.56 -10.45
CA TYR A 253 -0.23 24.83 -10.56
C TYR A 253 -1.23 25.51 -11.53
N ALA A 254 -1.25 26.84 -11.56
CA ALA A 254 -2.09 27.62 -12.47
C ALA A 254 -1.80 27.40 -13.98
N ALA A 255 -0.65 26.82 -14.33
CA ALA A 255 -0.30 26.49 -15.72
C ALA A 255 -1.20 25.40 -16.31
N ARG A 256 -1.90 24.62 -15.46
CA ARG A 256 -2.92 23.65 -15.91
C ARG A 256 -4.11 24.33 -16.60
N GLY A 257 -4.33 25.62 -16.30
CA GLY A 257 -5.41 26.41 -16.89
C GLY A 257 -6.68 26.40 -16.07
N THR A 258 -7.77 26.83 -16.70
CA THR A 258 -9.11 26.91 -16.10
C THR A 258 -9.89 25.65 -16.44
N HIS A 259 -10.60 25.08 -15.47
CA HIS A 259 -11.45 23.92 -15.68
C HIS A 259 -12.39 24.13 -16.88
N PRO A 260 -12.73 23.09 -17.68
CA PRO A 260 -13.58 23.23 -18.86
C PRO A 260 -14.94 23.91 -18.62
N SER A 261 -15.47 23.85 -17.40
CA SER A 261 -16.68 24.57 -16.99
C SER A 261 -16.54 26.11 -16.93
N GLY A 262 -15.32 26.63 -16.94
CA GLY A 262 -14.99 28.04 -16.68
C GLY A 262 -14.80 28.42 -15.20
N VAL A 263 -14.99 27.49 -14.24
CA VAL A 263 -14.89 27.75 -12.79
C VAL A 263 -13.78 26.92 -12.15
N GLY A 264 -12.81 27.61 -11.53
CA GLY A 264 -11.67 27.01 -10.82
C GLY A 264 -10.55 26.50 -11.72
N ALA A 265 -9.53 25.93 -11.10
CA ALA A 265 -8.37 25.36 -11.78
C ALA A 265 -8.73 24.06 -12.52
N ASP A 266 -8.07 23.81 -13.65
CA ASP A 266 -8.10 22.50 -14.30
C ASP A 266 -7.22 21.53 -13.49
N ARG A 267 -7.85 20.75 -12.62
CA ARG A 267 -7.13 19.85 -11.72
C ARG A 267 -6.65 18.61 -12.46
N TYR A 268 -7.37 18.18 -13.50
CA TYR A 268 -7.20 16.87 -14.09
C TYR A 268 -6.23 16.93 -15.25
N ILE A 269 -5.37 15.91 -15.32
CA ILE A 269 -4.37 15.81 -16.39
C ILE A 269 -4.78 14.71 -17.35
N ARG A 270 -4.95 15.06 -18.63
CA ARG A 270 -5.19 14.09 -19.69
C ARG A 270 -3.89 13.38 -20.05
N TYR A 271 -4.01 12.16 -20.56
CA TYR A 271 -2.87 11.50 -21.20
C TYR A 271 -2.36 12.30 -22.39
N SER A 272 -3.22 13.00 -23.14
CA SER A 272 -2.79 13.92 -24.21
C SER A 272 -1.95 15.11 -23.72
N ASP A 273 -2.08 15.54 -22.46
CA ASP A 273 -1.29 16.64 -21.87
C ASP A 273 0.16 16.22 -21.54
N LEU A 274 0.40 14.90 -21.50
CA LEU A 274 1.72 14.33 -21.26
C LEU A 274 2.60 14.37 -22.52
N ASN A 275 3.87 14.72 -22.36
CA ASN A 275 4.86 14.59 -23.43
C ASN A 275 5.31 13.12 -23.60
N SER A 276 6.07 12.83 -24.66
CA SER A 276 6.49 11.45 -24.97
C SER A 276 7.30 10.80 -23.84
N LYS A 277 8.15 11.56 -23.14
CA LYS A 277 8.98 11.03 -22.06
C LYS A 277 8.14 10.64 -20.84
N GLU A 278 7.16 11.48 -20.49
CA GLU A 278 6.18 11.22 -19.42
C GLU A 278 5.35 9.97 -19.75
N LYS A 279 4.87 9.85 -20.99
CA LYS A 279 4.10 8.69 -21.48
C LYS A 279 4.90 7.38 -21.44
N ASP A 280 6.16 7.43 -21.87
CA ASP A 280 7.06 6.28 -21.85
C ASP A 280 7.35 5.83 -20.41
N PHE A 281 7.56 6.79 -19.51
CA PHE A 281 7.80 6.50 -18.08
C PHE A 281 6.57 5.89 -17.40
N LEU A 282 5.39 6.45 -17.63
CA LEU A 282 4.13 5.92 -17.10
C LEU A 282 3.86 4.50 -17.61
N SER A 283 4.10 4.26 -18.91
CA SER A 283 3.97 2.94 -19.54
C SER A 283 4.95 1.92 -18.93
N LEU A 284 6.18 2.34 -18.62
CA LEU A 284 7.15 1.51 -17.92
C LEU A 284 6.66 1.15 -16.51
N GLN A 285 6.11 2.11 -15.76
CA GLN A 285 5.59 1.84 -14.42
C GLN A 285 4.39 0.88 -14.45
N ALA A 286 3.48 1.04 -15.40
CA ALA A 286 2.38 0.09 -15.61
C ALA A 286 2.89 -1.34 -15.93
N ALA A 287 4.01 -1.45 -16.65
CA ALA A 287 4.62 -2.76 -16.90
C ALA A 287 5.33 -3.33 -15.65
N LEU A 288 5.97 -2.48 -14.85
CA LEU A 288 6.64 -2.90 -13.61
C LEU A 288 5.65 -3.29 -12.50
N SER A 289 4.44 -2.73 -12.49
CA SER A 289 3.41 -3.12 -11.51
C SER A 289 2.98 -4.59 -11.65
N LEU A 290 3.20 -5.21 -12.81
CA LEU A 290 3.02 -6.66 -13.00
C LEU A 290 3.91 -7.50 -12.07
N LEU A 291 5.00 -6.95 -11.57
CA LEU A 291 5.85 -7.63 -10.60
C LEU A 291 5.13 -7.87 -9.27
N ASN A 292 4.06 -7.14 -8.95
CA ASN A 292 3.24 -7.40 -7.76
C ASN A 292 2.58 -8.79 -7.80
N PHE A 293 2.47 -9.41 -8.98
CA PHE A 293 1.98 -10.78 -9.13
C PHE A 293 3.06 -11.85 -8.94
N ALA A 294 4.34 -11.46 -8.77
CA ALA A 294 5.42 -12.37 -8.40
C ALA A 294 5.37 -12.64 -6.89
N ASP A 295 4.33 -13.34 -6.49
CA ASP A 295 3.92 -13.47 -5.10
C ASP A 295 3.27 -14.85 -4.84
N PRO A 296 3.94 -15.74 -4.08
CA PRO A 296 3.40 -17.05 -3.71
C PRO A 296 2.13 -17.01 -2.83
N PHE A 297 1.89 -15.92 -2.08
CA PHE A 297 0.69 -15.78 -1.24
C PHE A 297 -0.59 -15.76 -2.09
N LEU A 298 -0.54 -15.20 -3.31
CA LEU A 298 -1.65 -15.26 -4.29
C LEU A 298 -2.07 -16.69 -4.63
N PHE A 299 -1.11 -17.61 -4.58
CA PHE A 299 -1.30 -19.03 -4.86
C PHE A 299 -1.31 -19.86 -3.59
N ARG A 300 -1.71 -19.26 -2.47
CA ARG A 300 -2.04 -20.04 -1.27
C ARG A 300 -0.81 -20.76 -0.70
N LYS A 301 0.37 -20.26 -1.02
CA LYS A 301 1.66 -20.80 -0.58
C LYS A 301 2.27 -19.81 0.40
N ASP A 302 1.74 -19.85 1.61
CA ASP A 302 2.10 -18.90 2.67
C ASP A 302 3.53 -19.11 3.16
N GLU A 303 4.07 -20.32 3.10
CA GLU A 303 5.44 -20.62 3.56
C GLU A 303 6.09 -21.78 2.78
N PHE A 304 7.41 -21.73 2.67
CA PHE A 304 8.29 -22.80 2.21
C PHE A 304 9.19 -23.25 3.35
N ASP A 305 9.37 -24.56 3.50
CA ASP A 305 10.34 -25.12 4.44
C ASP A 305 11.75 -25.13 3.82
N GLY A 306 12.75 -24.87 4.65
CA GLY A 306 14.16 -24.93 4.30
C GLY A 306 14.96 -25.56 5.43
N GLU A 307 16.13 -26.09 5.08
CA GLU A 307 17.10 -26.61 6.04
C GLU A 307 18.50 -26.20 5.59
N PHE A 308 19.27 -25.60 6.49
CA PHE A 308 20.66 -25.26 6.26
C PHE A 308 21.50 -25.62 7.48
N SER A 309 22.55 -26.43 7.28
CA SER A 309 23.43 -26.90 8.35
C SER A 309 22.69 -27.54 9.54
N GLY A 310 21.61 -28.28 9.27
CA GLY A 310 20.78 -28.94 10.29
C GLY A 310 19.82 -28.02 11.05
N THR A 311 19.73 -26.75 10.67
CA THR A 311 18.75 -25.79 11.22
C THR A 311 17.58 -25.66 10.26
N HIS A 312 16.37 -25.97 10.72
CA HIS A 312 15.14 -25.75 9.97
C HIS A 312 14.73 -24.29 10.00
N PHE A 313 14.24 -23.78 8.89
CA PHE A 313 13.70 -22.44 8.77
C PHE A 313 12.50 -22.44 7.82
N LYS A 314 11.64 -21.45 7.96
CA LYS A 314 10.56 -21.19 7.00
C LYS A 314 10.82 -19.89 6.28
N TRP A 315 10.49 -19.82 5.01
CA TRP A 315 10.71 -18.62 4.22
C TRP A 315 9.62 -18.41 3.19
N ASN A 316 9.47 -17.18 2.74
CA ASN A 316 8.70 -16.81 1.55
C ASN A 316 9.32 -15.57 0.93
N ALA A 317 9.08 -15.32 -0.35
CA ALA A 317 9.58 -14.14 -1.02
C ALA A 317 8.62 -13.63 -2.07
N LYS A 318 8.58 -12.30 -2.23
CA LYS A 318 7.76 -11.65 -3.26
C LYS A 318 8.40 -10.36 -3.76
N LEU A 319 7.83 -9.82 -4.82
CA LEU A 319 8.14 -8.49 -5.31
C LEU A 319 6.97 -7.53 -5.08
N ASN A 320 7.28 -6.27 -4.76
CA ASN A 320 6.34 -5.16 -4.74
C ASN A 320 6.87 -4.04 -5.64
N HIS A 321 5.99 -3.36 -6.35
CA HIS A 321 6.24 -2.16 -7.11
C HIS A 321 5.40 -1.03 -6.52
N TYR A 322 6.07 0.06 -6.21
CA TYR A 322 5.45 1.31 -5.76
C TYR A 322 5.83 2.42 -6.73
N ILE A 323 4.87 3.27 -7.07
CA ILE A 323 5.19 4.63 -7.51
C ILE A 323 5.40 5.52 -6.27
N THR A 324 6.30 6.48 -6.36
CA THR A 324 6.78 7.29 -5.23
C THR A 324 6.86 8.77 -5.61
N SER A 325 7.19 9.65 -4.65
CA SER A 325 7.40 11.07 -4.89
C SER A 325 8.53 11.38 -5.87
N PHE A 326 9.52 10.48 -6.01
CA PHE A 326 10.71 10.69 -6.81
C PHE A 326 10.82 9.80 -8.06
N GLY A 327 9.85 8.91 -8.28
CA GLY A 327 9.91 7.89 -9.32
C GLY A 327 9.21 6.63 -8.86
N ALA A 328 9.92 5.52 -8.74
CA ALA A 328 9.34 4.26 -8.29
C ALA A 328 10.35 3.43 -7.47
N THR A 329 9.88 2.35 -6.86
CA THR A 329 10.75 1.28 -6.36
C THR A 329 10.19 -0.09 -6.73
N VAL A 330 11.09 -1.05 -6.95
CA VAL A 330 10.76 -2.48 -6.94
C VAL A 330 11.42 -3.11 -5.73
N ASP A 331 10.61 -3.48 -4.76
CA ASP A 331 11.07 -4.05 -3.51
C ASP A 331 11.06 -5.57 -3.61
N ALA A 332 12.19 -6.20 -3.29
CA ALA A 332 12.25 -7.64 -3.09
C ALA A 332 12.12 -7.91 -1.59
N ASN A 333 11.10 -8.67 -1.19
CA ASN A 333 10.77 -8.93 0.21
C ASN A 333 11.04 -10.39 0.52
N LEU A 334 11.83 -10.66 1.56
CA LEU A 334 12.10 -11.99 2.09
C LEU A 334 11.54 -12.10 3.51
N PHE A 335 10.54 -12.96 3.65
CA PHE A 335 9.98 -13.37 4.92
C PHE A 335 10.77 -14.58 5.43
N LEU A 336 11.16 -14.57 6.70
CA LEU A 336 11.97 -15.62 7.30
C LEU A 336 11.52 -15.91 8.73
N LYS A 337 11.30 -17.18 9.07
CA LYS A 337 11.25 -17.67 10.45
C LYS A 337 12.46 -18.57 10.68
N LEU A 338 13.31 -18.19 11.61
CA LEU A 338 14.49 -18.97 12.01
C LEU A 338 14.37 -19.29 13.50
N ASN A 339 14.12 -20.56 13.82
CA ASN A 339 13.68 -20.96 15.16
C ASN A 339 12.42 -20.18 15.57
N ASP A 340 12.43 -19.50 16.71
CA ASP A 340 11.33 -18.67 17.22
C ASP A 340 11.36 -17.22 16.72
N GLU A 341 12.39 -16.86 15.94
CA GLU A 341 12.59 -15.48 15.47
C GLU A 341 11.95 -15.24 14.10
N LYS A 342 11.35 -14.06 13.94
CA LYS A 342 10.62 -13.64 12.75
C LYS A 342 11.31 -12.42 12.12
N TYR A 343 11.72 -12.53 10.86
CA TYR A 343 12.39 -11.46 10.13
C TYR A 343 11.71 -11.17 8.81
N LEU A 344 11.62 -9.88 8.47
CA LEU A 344 11.32 -9.41 7.12
C LEU A 344 12.50 -8.57 6.63
N VAL A 345 13.06 -8.95 5.49
CA VAL A 345 14.14 -8.22 4.83
C VAL A 345 13.62 -7.70 3.50
N THR A 346 13.71 -6.38 3.30
CA THR A 346 13.32 -5.74 2.05
C THR A 346 14.53 -5.12 1.39
N TRP A 347 14.82 -5.52 0.15
CA TRP A 347 15.78 -4.82 -0.71
C TRP A 347 15.03 -3.84 -1.59
N HIS A 348 15.30 -2.55 -1.39
CA HIS A 348 14.69 -1.49 -2.17
C HIS A 348 15.49 -1.25 -3.45
N ASN A 349 14.81 -1.38 -4.59
CA ASN A 349 15.36 -1.01 -5.90
C ASN A 349 14.70 0.27 -6.38
N GLY A 350 14.98 1.36 -5.66
CA GLY A 350 14.49 2.69 -6.01
C GLY A 350 15.03 3.11 -7.37
N MET A 351 14.21 3.85 -8.12
CA MET A 351 14.57 4.32 -9.45
C MET A 351 13.91 5.66 -9.79
N THR A 352 14.69 6.48 -10.49
CA THR A 352 14.19 7.64 -11.27
C THR A 352 14.15 7.24 -12.74
N ASP A 353 13.94 8.19 -13.65
CA ASP A 353 14.06 7.94 -15.09
C ASP A 353 15.50 7.59 -15.54
N THR A 354 16.50 7.92 -14.73
CA THR A 354 17.93 7.89 -15.11
C THR A 354 18.86 7.26 -14.09
N ARG A 355 18.39 6.97 -12.88
CA ARG A 355 19.23 6.52 -11.76
C ARG A 355 18.60 5.39 -10.97
N TYR A 356 19.47 4.55 -10.44
CA TYR A 356 19.18 3.51 -9.47
C TYR A 356 19.54 3.98 -8.06
N LEU A 357 18.72 3.62 -7.08
CA LEU A 357 18.71 4.15 -5.72
C LEU A 357 18.49 2.98 -4.74
N PRO A 358 19.57 2.26 -4.35
CA PRO A 358 19.45 1.07 -3.53
C PRO A 358 19.18 1.38 -2.06
N GLY A 359 18.43 0.51 -1.40
CA GLY A 359 18.22 0.54 0.04
C GLY A 359 17.95 -0.84 0.61
N ILE A 360 17.93 -0.91 1.94
CA ILE A 360 17.54 -2.11 2.67
C ILE A 360 16.72 -1.74 3.90
N THR A 361 15.69 -2.52 4.18
CA THR A 361 14.96 -2.54 5.45
C THR A 361 15.08 -3.92 6.09
N LEU A 362 15.30 -3.93 7.40
CA LEU A 362 15.25 -5.12 8.23
C LEU A 362 14.23 -4.89 9.33
N GLU A 363 13.23 -5.77 9.41
CA GLU A 363 12.31 -5.86 10.53
C GLU A 363 12.55 -7.15 11.30
N TRP A 364 12.56 -7.05 12.62
CA TRP A 364 12.57 -8.15 13.58
C TRP A 364 11.27 -8.09 14.37
N ILE A 365 10.42 -9.10 14.22
CA ILE A 365 8.98 -8.99 14.51
C ILE A 365 8.62 -9.83 15.74
N GLU A 366 7.95 -9.21 16.71
CA GLU A 366 7.35 -9.85 17.89
C GLU A 366 8.28 -10.83 18.63
N THR A 367 9.53 -10.44 18.84
CA THR A 367 10.46 -11.20 19.66
C THR A 367 10.06 -11.13 21.12
N GLU A 368 10.06 -12.29 21.78
CA GLU A 368 9.80 -12.39 23.21
C GLU A 368 10.90 -11.65 24.00
N THR A 369 10.48 -10.77 24.89
CA THR A 369 11.42 -10.04 25.76
C THR A 369 11.69 -10.83 27.04
N LEU A 370 12.35 -10.21 28.03
CA LEU A 370 12.56 -10.84 29.35
C LEU A 370 11.25 -11.20 30.09
N CYS A 371 10.11 -10.66 29.66
CA CYS A 371 8.80 -10.96 30.20
C CYS A 371 7.97 -11.69 29.14
N HIS A 372 7.46 -12.89 29.46
CA HIS A 372 6.67 -13.73 28.56
C HIS A 372 5.35 -13.09 28.05
N ALA A 373 4.93 -11.97 28.63
CA ALA A 373 3.75 -11.21 28.20
C ALA A 373 4.11 -9.99 27.32
N LEU A 374 5.40 -9.71 27.11
CA LEU A 374 5.88 -8.53 26.41
C LEU A 374 6.71 -8.94 25.19
N PHE A 375 6.26 -8.49 24.03
CA PHE A 375 6.88 -8.74 22.73
C PHE A 375 7.37 -7.44 22.12
N ALA A 376 8.49 -7.49 21.42
CA ALA A 376 9.08 -6.33 20.77
C ALA A 376 9.20 -6.57 19.26
N SER A 377 8.78 -5.59 18.47
CA SER A 377 9.12 -5.49 17.05
C SER A 377 10.06 -4.31 16.85
N THR A 378 11.09 -4.47 16.04
CA THR A 378 12.03 -3.40 15.69
C THR A 378 12.28 -3.38 14.19
N GLY A 379 12.41 -2.19 13.61
CA GLY A 379 12.67 -1.99 12.19
C GLY A 379 13.81 -1.02 11.99
N PHE A 380 14.62 -1.25 10.96
CA PHE A 380 15.70 -0.35 10.55
C PHE A 380 15.77 -0.25 9.03
N THR A 381 15.77 0.97 8.50
CA THR A 381 15.87 1.25 7.07
C THR A 381 17.06 2.15 6.79
N ILE A 382 17.83 1.80 5.75
CA ILE A 382 18.84 2.68 5.16
C ILE A 382 18.63 2.66 3.65
N TRP A 383 18.33 3.80 3.04
CA TRP A 383 17.98 3.87 1.63
C TRP A 383 18.46 5.16 0.96
N GLN A 384 19.20 5.03 -0.14
CA GLN A 384 19.53 6.18 -0.98
C GLN A 384 18.30 6.69 -1.72
N GLN A 385 18.04 7.99 -1.68
CA GLN A 385 16.95 8.65 -2.41
C GLN A 385 17.41 10.02 -2.93
N PRO A 386 16.68 10.67 -3.86
CA PRO A 386 17.02 12.03 -4.29
C PRO A 386 16.85 13.00 -3.13
N LYS A 387 17.75 13.98 -3.03
CA LYS A 387 17.86 14.86 -1.86
C LYS A 387 16.55 15.58 -1.53
N ASP A 388 15.92 16.19 -2.53
CA ASP A 388 14.66 16.93 -2.34
C ASP A 388 13.46 16.13 -2.88
N GLN A 389 13.62 14.81 -2.99
CA GLN A 389 12.60 13.86 -3.48
C GLN A 389 12.11 14.16 -4.90
N MET A 390 12.90 14.86 -5.72
CA MET A 390 12.57 15.15 -7.11
C MET A 390 13.27 14.20 -8.07
N ILE A 391 12.60 13.85 -9.17
CA ILE A 391 13.15 12.95 -10.19
C ILE A 391 14.45 13.48 -10.82
N GLU A 392 14.54 14.79 -10.98
CA GLU A 392 15.64 15.52 -11.63
C GLU A 392 16.86 15.79 -10.74
N ASP A 393 16.72 15.62 -9.42
CA ASP A 393 17.75 16.00 -8.45
C ASP A 393 18.96 15.09 -8.49
N LYS A 394 20.08 15.53 -9.09
CA LYS A 394 21.28 14.69 -9.19
C LYS A 394 21.90 14.32 -7.84
N ALA A 395 21.71 15.13 -6.81
CA ALA A 395 22.18 14.83 -5.46
C ALA A 395 21.32 13.74 -4.82
N THR A 396 21.97 12.83 -4.10
CA THR A 396 21.30 11.82 -3.29
C THR A 396 21.49 12.12 -1.81
N THR A 397 20.50 11.73 -1.01
CA THR A 397 20.56 11.65 0.44
C THR A 397 20.31 10.21 0.86
N THR A 398 20.62 9.89 2.11
CA THR A 398 20.31 8.59 2.69
C THR A 398 19.16 8.79 3.68
N LEU A 399 18.00 8.22 3.36
CA LEU A 399 16.94 7.97 4.32
C LEU A 399 17.49 6.95 5.34
N ALA A 400 17.37 7.29 6.61
CA ALA A 400 17.59 6.43 7.75
C ALA A 400 16.34 6.47 8.62
N ALA A 401 15.75 5.31 8.86
CA ALA A 401 14.59 5.17 9.73
C ALA A 401 14.81 4.04 10.73
N ALA A 402 14.20 4.18 11.91
CA ALA A 402 14.11 3.12 12.89
C ALA A 402 12.70 3.10 13.51
N SER A 403 12.20 1.91 13.79
CA SER A 403 10.93 1.73 14.48
C SER A 403 11.08 0.74 15.63
N ALA A 404 10.27 0.93 16.66
CA ALA A 404 10.16 0.01 17.79
C ALA A 404 8.71 -0.03 18.25
N GLN A 405 8.16 -1.23 18.39
CA GLN A 405 6.82 -1.46 18.93
C GLN A 405 6.90 -2.46 20.07
N LEU A 406 6.27 -2.13 21.19
CA LEU A 406 6.10 -3.00 22.34
C LEU A 406 4.65 -3.44 22.41
N LEU A 407 4.42 -4.75 22.36
CA LEU A 407 3.12 -5.38 22.51
C LEU A 407 3.05 -6.07 23.88
N TYR A 408 2.07 -5.69 24.69
CA TYR A 408 1.80 -6.28 26.00
C TYR A 408 0.51 -7.10 25.96
N ARG A 409 0.63 -8.43 26.09
CA ARG A 409 -0.51 -9.34 26.13
C ARG A 409 -1.16 -9.31 27.52
N LEU A 410 -2.38 -8.80 27.57
CA LEU A 410 -3.19 -8.76 28.80
C LEU A 410 -3.75 -10.14 29.13
N ASN A 411 -4.12 -10.89 28.08
CA ASN A 411 -4.57 -12.28 28.11
C ASN A 411 -4.55 -12.84 26.68
N GLU A 412 -5.05 -14.07 26.49
CA GLU A 412 -5.11 -14.75 25.17
C GLU A 412 -5.91 -14.01 24.09
N ARG A 413 -6.78 -13.05 24.48
CA ARG A 413 -7.67 -12.33 23.55
C ARG A 413 -7.32 -10.87 23.37
N PHE A 414 -6.59 -10.25 24.28
CA PHE A 414 -6.39 -8.82 24.27
C PHE A 414 -4.92 -8.48 24.53
N ALA A 415 -4.40 -7.58 23.72
CA ALA A 415 -3.10 -6.99 23.91
C ALA A 415 -3.16 -5.48 23.66
N THR A 416 -2.25 -4.73 24.25
CA THR A 416 -2.09 -3.30 23.98
C THR A 416 -0.71 -3.07 23.42
N TYR A 417 -0.53 -2.09 22.55
CA TYR A 417 0.80 -1.75 22.06
C TYR A 417 1.11 -0.26 22.15
N LEU A 418 2.42 0.00 22.17
CA LEU A 418 3.01 1.31 21.99
C LEU A 418 4.11 1.20 20.93
N GLY A 419 4.00 2.00 19.87
CA GLY A 419 4.95 2.09 18.78
C GLY A 419 5.62 3.46 18.72
N ILE A 420 6.87 3.50 18.30
CA ILE A 420 7.60 4.72 17.96
C ILE A 420 8.29 4.49 16.62
N GLU A 421 8.23 5.47 15.74
CA GLU A 421 8.99 5.50 14.49
C GLU A 421 9.73 6.83 14.36
N LEU A 422 11.00 6.75 14.02
CA LEU A 422 11.86 7.91 13.78
C LEU A 422 12.47 7.80 12.39
N LYS A 423 12.46 8.90 11.63
CA LYS A 423 13.16 8.98 10.36
C LYS A 423 13.67 10.38 10.07
N ASN A 424 14.74 10.46 9.28
CA ASN A 424 15.10 11.70 8.62
C ASN A 424 14.27 11.89 7.32
N GLU A 425 14.62 12.88 6.53
CA GLU A 425 13.94 13.25 5.28
C GLU A 425 14.01 12.11 4.25
N GLY A 426 12.88 11.82 3.58
CA GLY A 426 12.73 10.80 2.55
C GLY A 426 11.38 10.09 2.59
N TRP A 427 11.01 9.43 1.50
CA TRP A 427 9.79 8.62 1.37
C TRP A 427 9.97 7.25 2.01
N LEU A 428 8.99 6.83 2.81
CA LEU A 428 8.87 5.48 3.36
C LEU A 428 7.39 5.08 3.24
N ALA A 429 7.14 3.87 2.72
CA ALA A 429 5.77 3.38 2.54
C ALA A 429 4.99 3.40 3.87
N GLY A 430 3.77 3.93 3.85
CA GLY A 430 2.90 4.01 5.04
C GLY A 430 3.25 5.12 6.04
N ASN A 431 4.42 5.76 5.93
CA ASN A 431 4.73 6.98 6.71
C ASN A 431 4.37 8.21 5.90
N VAL A 432 3.33 8.94 6.30
CA VAL A 432 2.77 10.08 5.56
C VAL A 432 3.77 11.21 5.27
N TYR A 433 4.78 11.41 6.12
CA TYR A 433 5.68 12.56 6.04
C TYR A 433 6.85 12.30 5.09
N LEU A 434 7.18 13.24 4.20
CA LEU A 434 8.47 13.25 3.49
C LEU A 434 9.59 13.92 4.31
N ASP A 435 9.23 14.82 5.22
CA ASP A 435 10.16 15.47 6.14
C ASP A 435 10.66 14.51 7.24
N ARG A 436 11.52 15.02 8.13
CA ARG A 436 11.87 14.33 9.36
C ARG A 436 10.60 14.05 10.16
N ASN A 437 10.51 12.86 10.73
CA ASN A 437 9.35 12.47 11.51
C ASN A 437 9.77 11.73 12.78
N LEU A 438 9.06 12.04 13.86
CA LEU A 438 8.99 11.23 15.08
C LEU A 438 7.51 10.96 15.32
N SER A 439 7.09 9.74 15.02
CA SER A 439 5.73 9.28 15.23
C SER A 439 5.65 8.39 16.46
N ALA A 440 4.53 8.48 17.17
CA ALA A 440 4.19 7.59 18.27
C ALA A 440 2.78 7.07 18.08
N GLN A 441 2.60 5.76 18.24
CA GLN A 441 1.35 5.07 18.01
C GLN A 441 0.96 4.27 19.24
N ALA A 442 -0.33 4.19 19.54
CA ALA A 442 -0.84 3.32 20.59
C ALA A 442 -2.19 2.74 20.20
N GLY A 443 -2.40 1.48 20.56
CA GLY A 443 -3.61 0.77 20.18
C GLY A 443 -3.88 -0.48 20.99
N LEU A 444 -4.97 -1.14 20.61
CA LEU A 444 -5.44 -2.40 21.16
C LEU A 444 -5.40 -3.44 20.04
N LYS A 445 -4.91 -4.63 20.35
CA LYS A 445 -5.14 -5.82 19.53
C LYS A 445 -6.17 -6.74 20.19
N ALA A 446 -7.07 -7.31 19.38
CA ALA A 446 -8.05 -8.28 19.85
C ALA A 446 -8.03 -9.54 18.99
N THR A 447 -7.81 -10.69 19.62
CA THR A 447 -7.88 -11.99 18.96
C THR A 447 -9.32 -12.50 18.99
N VAL A 448 -9.87 -12.76 17.81
CA VAL A 448 -11.22 -13.30 17.64
C VAL A 448 -11.19 -14.69 17.00
N PHE A 449 -12.18 -15.51 17.41
CA PHE A 449 -12.43 -16.93 17.07
C PHE A 449 -11.66 -17.99 17.86
#